data_AF-A0A653PRQ0-F1
#
_entry.id   AF-A0A653PRQ0-F1
#
_cell.length_a   1.000
_cell.length_b   1.000
_cell.length_c   1.000
_cell.angle_alpha   90.00
_cell.angle_beta   90.00
_cell.angle_gamma   90.00
#
_symmetry.space_group_name_H-M   'P 1'
#
loop_
_entity.id
_entity.type
_entity.pdbx_description
1 polymer ?
#
loop_
_entity_poly.entity_id
_entity_poly.type
_entity_poly.pdbx_seq_one_letter_code
_entity_poly.pdbx_strand_id
1 'polypeptide(L)'
;MTTSPEETPPYASGAPSDAPTGTPTGQSVQPARPRRVRTAHLREMKERGERFSMLTAYDQYAAEIFDEAGVEVLLVGDSASNNVLGHDTSLPITVDELLPLTAAVARSARRALVVGDLPFGSYQASPEQAYLTAARFMKEGRAQAVKLEGGVEMVGQIERLSRGGVPVMAHIGFTPQSEHALGGYRVQGRGDAAERVLADARAVESAGAFAVVMEMVPGDTAARVTAELTIPTIGIGAGAGCDGQVLVWQDAFGLRTGRLPRFVKQYADVRSVLLEGARAYADEVRTGAFPGPEHTF
;
A
#
# COMPACT_ATOMS: atom_id res chain seq x y z
N MET A 1 15.66 44.97 -36.14
CA MET A 1 16.38 43.78 -35.65
C MET A 1 16.94 44.12 -34.29
N THR A 2 16.16 43.80 -33.27
CA THR A 2 16.30 44.23 -31.88
C THR A 2 16.45 42.97 -31.05
N THR A 3 17.63 42.79 -30.46
CA THR A 3 17.96 41.69 -29.56
C THR A 3 17.35 41.98 -28.19
N SER A 4 16.40 41.14 -27.77
CA SER A 4 15.81 41.17 -26.44
C SER A 4 16.85 40.78 -25.37
N PRO A 5 16.89 41.46 -24.21
CA PRO A 5 17.58 40.96 -23.03
C PRO A 5 16.72 39.92 -22.30
N GLU A 6 17.41 38.91 -21.81
CA GLU A 6 16.90 37.78 -21.03
C GLU A 6 16.48 38.24 -19.62
N GLU A 7 15.22 37.99 -19.26
CA GLU A 7 14.60 38.45 -18.02
C GLU A 7 14.84 37.42 -16.90
N THR A 8 15.55 37.83 -15.84
CA THR A 8 15.82 37.03 -14.65
C THR A 8 14.64 37.16 -13.66
N PRO A 9 14.08 36.07 -13.11
CA PRO A 9 12.94 36.14 -12.22
C PRO A 9 13.29 36.65 -10.80
N PRO A 10 12.32 37.27 -10.09
CA PRO A 10 12.59 38.17 -8.98
C PRO A 10 12.60 37.43 -7.64
N TYR A 11 13.77 37.32 -7.02
CA TYR A 11 13.84 37.19 -5.56
C TYR A 11 15.01 38.05 -5.03
N ALA A 12 14.65 39.24 -4.60
CA ALA A 12 15.35 40.06 -3.62
C ALA A 12 14.23 40.56 -2.68
N SER A 13 14.36 40.70 -1.36
CA SER A 13 15.51 40.87 -0.49
C SER A 13 14.98 40.82 0.96
N GLY A 14 15.76 40.31 1.92
CA GLY A 14 15.53 40.52 3.34
C GLY A 14 16.88 40.72 4.05
N ALA A 15 17.08 41.91 4.62
CA ALA A 15 18.27 42.30 5.39
C ALA A 15 18.28 41.66 6.80
N PRO A 16 19.42 41.61 7.50
CA PRO A 16 19.63 40.71 8.65
C PRO A 16 19.10 41.32 9.96
N SER A 17 18.52 40.48 10.81
CA SER A 17 18.30 40.80 12.24
C SER A 17 19.22 39.94 13.10
N ASP A 18 19.97 40.60 13.97
CA ASP A 18 20.86 39.99 14.96
C ASP A 18 20.12 39.01 15.88
N ALA A 19 20.68 37.81 16.04
CA ALA A 19 20.26 36.83 17.02
C ALA A 19 21.41 36.49 17.99
N PRO A 20 21.16 36.28 19.28
CA PRO A 20 22.19 35.95 20.26
C PRO A 20 22.65 34.49 20.10
N THR A 21 23.94 34.28 20.29
CA THR A 21 24.63 33.00 20.24
C THR A 21 24.18 32.09 21.38
N GLY A 22 23.23 31.20 21.08
CA GLY A 22 22.88 30.06 21.91
C GLY A 22 23.19 28.77 21.17
N THR A 23 24.15 27.99 21.66
CA THR A 23 24.53 26.69 21.11
C THR A 23 23.34 25.72 21.20
N PRO A 24 22.77 25.20 20.09
CA PRO A 24 21.76 24.16 20.18
C PRO A 24 22.47 22.81 20.33
N THR A 25 22.24 22.17 21.47
CA THR A 25 22.46 20.76 21.67
C THR A 25 21.79 19.95 20.56
N GLY A 26 22.51 18.95 20.03
CA GLY A 26 22.12 18.17 18.87
C GLY A 26 20.76 17.49 19.05
N GLN A 27 19.73 18.08 18.45
CA GLN A 27 18.54 17.36 18.04
C GLN A 27 18.84 16.77 16.67
N SER A 28 18.71 15.45 16.54
CA SER A 28 18.69 14.81 15.24
C SER A 28 17.56 15.42 14.43
N VAL A 29 17.92 16.21 13.41
CA VAL A 29 16.95 16.76 12.47
C VAL A 29 16.37 15.57 11.72
N GLN A 30 15.18 15.10 12.14
CA GLN A 30 14.44 14.13 11.33
C GLN A 30 14.16 14.79 9.97
N PRO A 31 14.46 14.12 8.85
CA PRO A 31 14.17 14.69 7.54
C PRO A 31 12.67 15.02 7.45
N ALA A 32 12.36 16.19 6.90
CA ALA A 32 10.98 16.63 6.75
C ALA A 32 10.19 15.60 5.94
N ARG A 33 9.04 15.14 6.46
CA ARG A 33 8.17 14.18 5.77
C ARG A 33 7.73 14.77 4.42
N PRO A 34 7.73 13.98 3.32
CA PRO A 34 7.33 14.50 2.02
C PRO A 34 5.87 14.90 2.04
N ARG A 35 5.54 16.03 1.38
CA ARG A 35 4.15 16.49 1.21
C ARG A 35 3.27 15.48 0.48
N ARG A 36 3.87 14.69 -0.43
CA ARG A 36 3.24 13.55 -1.09
C ARG A 36 4.26 12.44 -1.32
N VAL A 37 3.98 11.24 -0.85
CA VAL A 37 4.82 10.05 -1.05
C VAL A 37 4.76 9.64 -2.52
N ARG A 38 5.92 9.26 -3.06
CA ARG A 38 6.17 8.87 -4.44
C ARG A 38 7.08 7.64 -4.43
N THR A 39 7.14 6.93 -5.55
CA THR A 39 8.02 5.76 -5.70
C THR A 39 9.49 6.08 -5.38
N ALA A 40 9.97 7.26 -5.81
CA ALA A 40 11.31 7.74 -5.50
C ALA A 40 11.57 7.85 -3.98
N HIS A 41 10.62 8.38 -3.21
CA HIS A 41 10.77 8.51 -1.76
C HIS A 41 10.91 7.14 -1.06
N LEU A 42 10.22 6.10 -1.55
CA LEU A 42 10.36 4.74 -0.99
C LEU A 42 11.75 4.16 -1.29
N ARG A 43 12.29 4.42 -2.49
CA ARG A 43 13.68 4.03 -2.82
C ARG A 43 14.68 4.77 -1.94
N GLU A 44 14.51 6.08 -1.77
CA GLU A 44 15.38 6.87 -0.90
C GLU A 44 15.29 6.42 0.58
N MET A 45 14.11 6.00 1.05
CA MET A 45 13.96 5.40 2.39
C MET A 45 14.79 4.12 2.52
N LYS A 46 14.73 3.22 1.53
CA LYS A 46 15.60 2.03 1.48
C LYS A 46 17.09 2.41 1.50
N GLU A 47 17.51 3.35 0.65
CA GLU A 47 18.91 3.81 0.57
C GLU A 47 19.41 4.39 1.91
N ARG A 48 18.53 5.03 2.69
CA ARG A 48 18.83 5.53 4.04
C ARG A 48 18.66 4.49 5.16
N GLY A 49 18.20 3.27 4.84
CA GLY A 49 17.88 2.25 5.83
C GLY A 49 16.65 2.58 6.70
N GLU A 50 15.80 3.52 6.25
CA GLU A 50 14.55 3.88 6.91
C GLU A 50 13.45 2.91 6.50
N ARG A 51 12.77 2.32 7.49
CA ARG A 51 11.61 1.45 7.24
C ARG A 51 10.36 2.28 7.00
N PHE A 52 9.46 1.83 6.13
CA PHE A 52 8.17 2.47 5.88
C PHE A 52 6.99 1.56 6.14
N SER A 53 5.82 2.17 6.32
CA SER A 53 4.57 1.50 6.62
C SER A 53 3.61 1.50 5.43
N MET A 54 2.92 0.38 5.27
CA MET A 54 1.87 0.21 4.27
C MET A 54 0.66 -0.42 4.96
N LEU A 55 -0.53 0.10 4.67
CA LEU A 55 -1.78 -0.51 5.10
C LEU A 55 -2.71 -0.63 3.91
N THR A 56 -3.55 -1.66 3.93
CA THR A 56 -4.70 -1.64 3.02
C THR A 56 -5.69 -0.53 3.40
N ALA A 57 -6.46 -0.01 2.45
CA ALA A 57 -7.57 0.91 2.67
C ALA A 57 -8.60 0.76 1.54
N TYR A 58 -9.89 0.93 1.83
CA TYR A 58 -10.98 0.70 0.88
C TYR A 58 -12.03 1.81 0.85
N ASP A 59 -11.95 2.77 1.76
CA ASP A 59 -12.93 3.82 1.93
C ASP A 59 -12.26 5.15 2.35
N GLN A 60 -13.06 6.21 2.33
CA GLN A 60 -12.62 7.56 2.63
C GLN A 60 -12.06 7.70 4.06
N TYR A 61 -12.76 7.20 5.07
CA TYR A 61 -12.43 7.49 6.47
C TYR A 61 -11.18 6.74 6.90
N ALA A 62 -11.04 5.47 6.51
CA ALA A 62 -9.81 4.72 6.75
C ALA A 62 -8.62 5.41 6.07
N ALA A 63 -8.79 5.86 4.82
CA ALA A 63 -7.72 6.55 4.09
C ALA A 63 -7.30 7.87 4.75
N GLU A 64 -8.23 8.71 5.19
CA GLU A 64 -7.93 9.98 5.88
C GLU A 64 -7.19 9.73 7.20
N ILE A 65 -7.67 8.79 8.01
CA ILE A 65 -7.06 8.46 9.32
C ILE A 65 -5.65 7.91 9.13
N PHE A 66 -5.44 7.00 8.17
CA PHE A 66 -4.12 6.42 7.93
C PHE A 66 -3.15 7.44 7.32
N ASP A 67 -3.62 8.34 6.45
CA ASP A 67 -2.83 9.43 5.89
C ASP A 67 -2.38 10.41 6.99
N GLU A 68 -3.29 10.79 7.90
CA GLU A 68 -3.00 11.64 9.07
C GLU A 68 -2.01 10.97 10.03
N ALA A 69 -2.17 9.68 10.29
CA ALA A 69 -1.24 8.88 11.09
C ALA A 69 0.17 8.79 10.47
N GLY A 70 0.31 9.13 9.18
CA GLY A 70 1.57 9.18 8.47
C GLY A 70 1.92 7.91 7.70
N VAL A 71 0.98 7.00 7.47
CA VAL A 71 1.22 5.79 6.65
C VAL A 71 1.71 6.17 5.25
N GLU A 72 2.81 5.58 4.79
CA GLU A 72 3.44 5.98 3.53
C GLU A 72 2.67 5.50 2.30
N VAL A 73 2.11 4.29 2.37
CA VAL A 73 1.47 3.62 1.24
C VAL A 73 0.11 3.06 1.65
N LEU A 74 -0.91 3.37 0.86
CA LEU A 74 -2.25 2.79 0.99
C LEU A 74 -2.50 1.84 -0.17
N LEU A 75 -2.85 0.59 0.14
CA LEU A 75 -3.19 -0.44 -0.84
C LEU A 75 -4.68 -0.66 -0.91
N VAL A 76 -5.25 -0.43 -2.08
CA VAL A 76 -6.61 -0.86 -2.39
C VAL A 76 -6.50 -2.27 -2.96
N GLY A 77 -6.37 -3.22 -2.05
CA GLY A 77 -6.08 -4.63 -2.34
C GLY A 77 -7.30 -5.42 -2.77
N ASP A 78 -7.10 -6.48 -3.55
CA ASP A 78 -8.15 -7.47 -3.86
C ASP A 78 -8.65 -8.24 -2.62
N SER A 79 -7.92 -8.18 -1.50
CA SER A 79 -8.40 -8.56 -0.16
C SER A 79 -9.68 -7.83 0.27
N ALA A 80 -10.11 -6.77 -0.43
CA ALA A 80 -11.47 -6.22 -0.35
C ALA A 80 -12.56 -7.26 -0.63
N SER A 81 -12.28 -8.25 -1.48
CA SER A 81 -13.19 -9.36 -1.78
C SER A 81 -13.69 -10.02 -0.50
N ASN A 82 -12.76 -10.34 0.41
CA ASN A 82 -13.07 -10.94 1.70
C ASN A 82 -13.54 -9.91 2.72
N ASN A 83 -12.82 -8.79 2.83
CA ASN A 83 -12.92 -7.90 3.98
C ASN A 83 -13.94 -6.76 3.80
N VAL A 84 -14.47 -6.60 2.59
CA VAL A 84 -15.47 -5.58 2.24
C VAL A 84 -16.70 -6.24 1.64
N LEU A 85 -16.51 -7.16 0.69
CA LEU A 85 -17.62 -7.78 -0.06
C LEU A 85 -18.11 -9.11 0.52
N GLY A 86 -17.37 -9.68 1.49
CA GLY A 86 -17.78 -10.89 2.20
C GLY A 86 -17.64 -12.18 1.38
N HIS A 87 -16.83 -12.18 0.32
CA HIS A 87 -16.48 -13.40 -0.41
C HIS A 87 -15.53 -14.29 0.40
N ASP A 88 -15.54 -15.59 0.08
CA ASP A 88 -14.66 -16.57 0.74
C ASP A 88 -13.19 -16.44 0.30
N THR A 89 -12.93 -15.90 -0.90
CA THR A 89 -11.60 -15.80 -1.51
C THR A 89 -11.43 -14.47 -2.25
N SER A 90 -10.21 -14.14 -2.70
CA SER A 90 -9.97 -12.92 -3.51
C SER A 90 -10.35 -13.07 -4.98
N LEU A 91 -10.60 -14.29 -5.46
CA LEU A 91 -10.87 -14.57 -6.88
C LEU A 91 -12.11 -13.89 -7.47
N PRO A 92 -13.25 -13.76 -6.76
CA PRO A 92 -14.47 -13.22 -7.35
C PRO A 92 -14.42 -11.72 -7.67
N ILE A 93 -13.56 -10.96 -6.99
CA ILE A 93 -13.59 -9.50 -7.11
C ILE A 93 -13.17 -9.05 -8.51
N THR A 94 -13.95 -8.15 -9.07
CA THR A 94 -13.76 -7.62 -10.41
C THR A 94 -13.04 -6.27 -10.41
N VAL A 95 -12.57 -5.87 -11.59
CA VAL A 95 -12.03 -4.52 -11.81
C VAL A 95 -13.08 -3.46 -11.45
N ASP A 96 -14.35 -3.68 -11.83
CA ASP A 96 -15.42 -2.71 -11.63
C ASP A 96 -15.83 -2.56 -10.15
N GLU A 97 -15.56 -3.56 -9.31
CA GLU A 97 -15.75 -3.49 -7.87
C GLU A 97 -14.58 -2.80 -7.16
N LEU A 98 -13.34 -2.95 -7.64
CA LEU A 98 -12.16 -2.32 -7.04
C LEU A 98 -11.99 -0.84 -7.44
N LEU A 99 -12.39 -0.45 -8.65
CA LEU A 99 -12.26 0.93 -9.13
C LEU A 99 -12.96 1.98 -8.22
N PRO A 100 -14.22 1.81 -7.79
CA PRO A 100 -14.86 2.80 -6.91
C PRO A 100 -14.17 2.91 -5.54
N LEU A 101 -13.71 1.79 -4.97
CA LEU A 101 -12.94 1.77 -3.72
C LEU A 101 -11.61 2.52 -3.89
N THR A 102 -10.92 2.26 -5.01
CA THR A 102 -9.64 2.91 -5.34
C THR A 102 -9.83 4.41 -5.48
N ALA A 103 -10.88 4.83 -6.19
CA ALA A 103 -11.21 6.23 -6.39
C ALA A 103 -11.58 6.94 -5.08
N ALA A 104 -12.27 6.27 -4.15
CA ALA A 104 -12.57 6.81 -2.82
C ALA A 104 -11.28 7.07 -2.04
N VAL A 105 -10.41 6.06 -1.92
CA VAL A 105 -9.12 6.17 -1.20
C VAL A 105 -8.22 7.23 -1.83
N ALA A 106 -8.09 7.26 -3.16
CA ALA A 106 -7.25 8.21 -3.87
C ALA A 106 -7.71 9.67 -3.77
N ARG A 107 -9.01 9.91 -3.56
CA ARG A 107 -9.53 11.27 -3.29
C ARG A 107 -9.28 11.71 -1.84
N SER A 108 -9.22 10.77 -0.92
CA SER A 108 -9.11 11.00 0.52
C SER A 108 -7.68 11.10 1.02
N ALA A 109 -6.75 10.37 0.41
CA ALA A 109 -5.33 10.45 0.74
C ALA A 109 -4.67 11.74 0.21
N ARG A 110 -4.04 12.53 1.09
CA ARG A 110 -3.33 13.76 0.71
C ARG A 110 -1.85 13.51 0.50
N ARG A 111 -1.23 12.74 1.40
CA ARG A 111 0.20 12.44 1.38
C ARG A 111 0.50 11.05 0.79
N ALA A 112 -0.17 10.00 1.22
CA ALA A 112 0.20 8.62 0.94
C ALA A 112 0.21 8.28 -0.56
N LEU A 113 1.06 7.32 -0.92
CA LEU A 113 1.04 6.69 -2.24
C LEU A 113 -0.10 5.67 -2.27
N VAL A 114 -1.10 5.86 -3.14
CA VAL A 114 -2.20 4.90 -3.31
C VAL A 114 -1.87 3.94 -4.44
N VAL A 115 -1.90 2.65 -4.12
CA VAL A 115 -1.66 1.53 -5.03
C VAL A 115 -2.99 0.79 -5.22
N GLY A 116 -3.41 0.59 -6.47
CA GLY A 116 -4.58 -0.24 -6.79
C GLY A 116 -4.16 -1.64 -7.23
N ASP A 117 -4.78 -2.68 -6.69
CA ASP A 117 -4.50 -4.05 -7.11
C ASP A 117 -5.15 -4.39 -8.46
N LEU A 118 -4.42 -5.09 -9.33
CA LEU A 118 -5.02 -5.72 -10.49
C LEU A 118 -5.63 -7.07 -10.05
N PRO A 119 -6.97 -7.24 -10.09
CA PRO A 119 -7.60 -8.46 -9.62
C PRO A 119 -7.32 -9.65 -10.55
N PHE A 120 -7.59 -10.86 -10.07
CA PHE A 120 -7.41 -12.09 -10.84
C PHE A 120 -8.12 -12.03 -12.21
N GLY A 121 -7.47 -12.57 -13.24
CA GLY A 121 -7.98 -12.62 -14.62
C GLY A 121 -7.87 -11.30 -15.39
N SER A 122 -7.45 -10.19 -14.76
CA SER A 122 -7.43 -8.87 -15.39
C SER A 122 -6.10 -8.48 -16.04
N TYR A 123 -5.04 -9.26 -15.83
CA TYR A 123 -3.69 -8.96 -16.34
C TYR A 123 -2.92 -10.19 -16.85
N GLN A 124 -3.36 -11.40 -16.51
CA GLN A 124 -2.63 -12.63 -16.77
C GLN A 124 -2.67 -13.05 -18.24
N ALA A 125 -3.67 -12.64 -19.02
CA ALA A 125 -3.84 -13.11 -20.40
C ALA A 125 -2.79 -12.52 -21.35
N SER A 126 -2.42 -11.24 -21.18
CA SER A 126 -1.36 -10.61 -21.98
C SER A 126 -0.84 -9.29 -21.38
N PRO A 127 0.35 -8.83 -21.78
CA PRO A 127 0.84 -7.49 -21.45
C PRO A 127 -0.10 -6.36 -21.88
N GLU A 128 -0.79 -6.52 -23.01
CA GLU A 128 -1.79 -5.55 -23.49
C GLU A 128 -3.01 -5.49 -22.56
N GLN A 129 -3.52 -6.64 -22.12
CA GLN A 129 -4.62 -6.69 -21.16
C GLN A 129 -4.22 -6.00 -19.86
N ALA A 130 -3.04 -6.34 -19.32
CA ALA A 130 -2.51 -5.73 -18.11
C ALA A 130 -2.43 -4.19 -18.23
N TYR A 131 -1.93 -3.69 -19.36
CA TYR A 131 -1.82 -2.24 -19.60
C TYR A 131 -3.19 -1.55 -19.66
N LEU A 132 -4.16 -2.13 -20.37
CA LEU A 132 -5.51 -1.56 -20.47
C LEU A 132 -6.21 -1.55 -19.11
N THR A 133 -6.10 -2.63 -18.34
CA THR A 133 -6.63 -2.70 -16.97
C THR A 133 -5.97 -1.67 -16.07
N ALA A 134 -4.63 -1.60 -16.05
CA ALA A 134 -3.91 -0.64 -15.24
C ALA A 134 -4.24 0.81 -15.61
N ALA A 135 -4.42 1.12 -16.90
CA ALA A 135 -4.85 2.43 -17.34
C ALA A 135 -6.20 2.84 -16.73
N ARG A 136 -7.13 1.90 -16.51
CA ARG A 136 -8.38 2.16 -15.79
C ARG A 136 -8.10 2.51 -14.32
N PHE A 137 -7.28 1.74 -13.62
CA PHE A 137 -6.91 2.04 -12.22
C PHE A 137 -6.24 3.42 -12.07
N MET A 138 -5.41 3.82 -13.03
CA MET A 138 -4.78 5.15 -13.03
C MET A 138 -5.76 6.28 -13.35
N LYS A 139 -6.71 6.07 -14.28
CA LYS A 139 -7.64 7.12 -14.76
C LYS A 139 -8.92 7.20 -13.92
N GLU A 140 -9.63 6.09 -13.80
CA GLU A 140 -10.91 5.96 -13.11
C GLU A 140 -10.67 5.84 -11.59
N GLY A 141 -9.77 4.94 -11.21
CA GLY A 141 -9.39 4.71 -9.81
C GLY A 141 -8.49 5.80 -9.22
N ARG A 142 -7.83 6.60 -10.06
CA ARG A 142 -6.87 7.65 -9.66
C ARG A 142 -5.69 7.14 -8.83
N ALA A 143 -5.39 5.84 -8.90
CA ALA A 143 -4.21 5.26 -8.27
C ALA A 143 -2.94 5.92 -8.82
N GLN A 144 -1.88 5.96 -8.01
CA GLN A 144 -0.56 6.42 -8.45
C GLN A 144 0.34 5.28 -8.94
N ALA A 145 -0.05 4.04 -8.64
CA ALA A 145 0.66 2.83 -9.01
C ALA A 145 -0.32 1.64 -9.01
N VAL A 146 0.07 0.53 -9.63
CA VAL A 146 -0.68 -0.73 -9.58
C VAL A 146 0.12 -1.85 -8.93
N LYS A 147 -0.56 -2.80 -8.29
CA LYS A 147 0.03 -4.07 -7.84
C LYS A 147 -0.45 -5.22 -8.72
N LEU A 148 0.43 -6.16 -9.04
CA LEU A 148 0.07 -7.43 -9.69
C LEU A 148 0.84 -8.59 -9.06
N GLU A 149 0.28 -9.80 -9.15
CA GLU A 149 0.86 -11.01 -8.56
C GLU A 149 1.55 -11.87 -9.63
N GLY A 150 2.70 -12.42 -9.28
CA GLY A 150 3.46 -13.32 -10.14
C GLY A 150 4.93 -12.95 -10.23
N GLY A 151 5.74 -13.95 -10.54
CA GLY A 151 7.19 -13.87 -10.64
C GLY A 151 7.68 -13.72 -12.07
N VAL A 152 8.60 -14.59 -12.47
CA VAL A 152 9.20 -14.62 -13.82
C VAL A 152 8.14 -14.61 -14.94
N GLU A 153 7.01 -15.29 -14.74
CA GLU A 153 5.93 -15.39 -15.72
C GLU A 153 5.24 -14.06 -16.02
N MET A 154 5.33 -13.06 -15.14
CA MET A 154 4.72 -11.74 -15.30
C MET A 154 5.69 -10.66 -15.83
N VAL A 155 6.92 -11.03 -16.20
CA VAL A 155 7.93 -10.08 -16.73
C VAL A 155 7.40 -9.27 -17.91
N GLY A 156 6.72 -9.91 -18.87
CA GLY A 156 6.19 -9.21 -20.04
C GLY A 156 5.16 -8.13 -19.68
N GLN A 157 4.30 -8.42 -18.71
CA GLN A 157 3.28 -7.52 -18.18
C GLN A 157 3.93 -6.33 -17.47
N ILE A 158 4.89 -6.60 -16.58
CA ILE A 158 5.61 -5.56 -15.82
C ILE A 158 6.40 -4.65 -16.77
N GLU A 159 7.14 -5.20 -17.74
CA GLU A 159 7.87 -4.40 -18.72
C GLU A 159 6.94 -3.49 -19.52
N ARG A 160 5.80 -4.02 -19.97
CA ARG A 160 4.82 -3.25 -20.76
C ARG A 160 4.23 -2.11 -19.93
N LEU A 161 3.86 -2.38 -18.69
CA LEU A 161 3.33 -1.38 -17.76
C LEU A 161 4.35 -0.29 -17.45
N SER A 162 5.57 -0.66 -17.07
CA SER A 162 6.63 0.28 -16.72
C SER A 162 7.05 1.14 -17.92
N ARG A 163 7.26 0.55 -19.11
CA ARG A 163 7.52 1.32 -20.35
C ARG A 163 6.35 2.22 -20.74
N GLY A 164 5.14 1.81 -20.41
CA GLY A 164 3.91 2.58 -20.63
C GLY A 164 3.65 3.69 -19.59
N GLY A 165 4.57 3.90 -18.65
CA GLY A 165 4.49 4.96 -17.63
C GLY A 165 3.64 4.61 -16.41
N VAL A 166 3.27 3.34 -16.22
CA VAL A 166 2.55 2.87 -15.04
C VAL A 166 3.54 2.30 -14.02
N PRO A 167 3.67 2.88 -12.81
CA PRO A 167 4.50 2.30 -11.77
C PRO A 167 3.91 0.98 -11.26
N VAL A 168 4.71 -0.08 -11.27
CA VAL A 168 4.29 -1.42 -10.83
C VAL A 168 4.94 -1.80 -9.50
N MET A 169 4.12 -2.19 -8.54
CA MET A 169 4.53 -2.94 -7.36
C MET A 169 4.30 -4.43 -7.64
N ALA A 170 5.37 -5.23 -7.70
CA ALA A 170 5.24 -6.67 -7.89
C ALA A 170 4.78 -7.35 -6.59
N HIS A 171 4.23 -8.56 -6.70
CA HIS A 171 3.90 -9.41 -5.55
C HIS A 171 4.34 -10.85 -5.83
N ILE A 172 5.30 -11.33 -5.04
CA ILE A 172 5.89 -12.67 -5.14
C ILE A 172 5.78 -13.42 -3.80
N GLY A 173 6.12 -14.71 -3.81
CA GLY A 173 5.92 -15.59 -2.65
C GLY A 173 4.53 -16.23 -2.74
N PHE A 174 3.76 -16.22 -1.66
CA PHE A 174 2.38 -16.68 -1.72
C PHE A 174 1.51 -15.62 -2.39
N THR A 175 0.91 -15.96 -3.53
CA THR A 175 0.03 -15.07 -4.28
C THR A 175 -1.42 -15.55 -4.10
N PRO A 176 -2.27 -14.87 -3.30
CA PRO A 176 -3.63 -15.31 -3.01
C PRO A 176 -4.48 -15.61 -4.25
N GLN A 177 -4.28 -14.89 -5.35
CA GLN A 177 -4.98 -15.15 -6.62
C GLN A 177 -4.64 -16.52 -7.23
N SER A 178 -3.59 -17.19 -6.74
CA SER A 178 -3.16 -18.52 -7.16
C SER A 178 -3.43 -19.58 -6.08
N GLU A 179 -4.29 -19.31 -5.08
CA GLU A 179 -4.50 -20.22 -3.95
C GLU A 179 -4.86 -21.66 -4.35
N HIS A 180 -5.64 -21.85 -5.42
CA HIS A 180 -6.02 -23.18 -5.91
C HIS A 180 -4.83 -23.92 -6.53
N ALA A 181 -3.94 -23.22 -7.24
CA ALA A 181 -2.71 -23.78 -7.79
C ALA A 181 -1.67 -24.07 -6.70
N LEU A 182 -1.62 -23.23 -5.66
CA LEU A 182 -0.68 -23.34 -4.54
C LEU A 182 -1.14 -24.32 -3.45
N GLY A 183 -2.40 -24.78 -3.50
CA GLY A 183 -2.98 -25.71 -2.53
C GLY A 183 -3.29 -25.04 -1.17
N GLY A 184 -3.78 -23.81 -1.23
CA GLY A 184 -4.13 -22.95 -0.09
C GLY A 184 -2.95 -22.15 0.49
N TYR A 185 -3.20 -21.50 1.63
CA TYR A 185 -2.24 -20.65 2.34
C TYR A 185 -1.03 -21.42 2.85
N ARG A 186 0.03 -21.48 2.04
CA ARG A 186 1.27 -22.19 2.33
C ARG A 186 2.46 -21.26 2.23
N VAL A 187 3.40 -21.43 3.16
CA VAL A 187 4.68 -20.71 3.16
C VAL A 187 5.47 -21.08 1.91
N GLN A 188 5.91 -20.08 1.16
CA GLN A 188 6.72 -20.24 -0.05
C GLN A 188 8.20 -20.02 0.24
N GLY A 189 9.11 -20.58 -0.56
CA GLY A 189 10.54 -20.32 -0.40
C GLY A 189 11.24 -21.07 0.74
N ARG A 190 10.72 -22.23 1.18
CA ARG A 190 11.43 -23.11 2.13
C ARG A 190 12.47 -23.98 1.41
N GLY A 191 13.66 -24.09 2.00
CA GLY A 191 14.74 -24.93 1.45
C GLY A 191 15.13 -24.48 0.04
N ASP A 192 15.21 -25.43 -0.89
CA ASP A 192 15.62 -25.18 -2.27
C ASP A 192 14.66 -24.24 -3.04
N ALA A 193 13.44 -24.03 -2.54
CA ALA A 193 12.50 -23.08 -3.12
C ALA A 193 12.90 -21.61 -2.90
N ALA A 194 13.85 -21.32 -2.01
CA ALA A 194 14.34 -19.95 -1.78
C ALA A 194 14.94 -19.33 -3.04
N GLU A 195 15.65 -20.13 -3.85
CA GLU A 195 16.26 -19.66 -5.10
C GLU A 195 15.22 -19.27 -6.15
N ARG A 196 14.01 -19.87 -6.12
CA ARG A 196 12.90 -19.44 -6.98
C ARG A 196 12.42 -18.04 -6.58
N VAL A 197 12.25 -17.79 -5.28
CA VAL A 197 11.86 -16.46 -4.78
C VAL A 197 12.90 -15.39 -5.17
N LEU A 198 14.20 -15.72 -5.08
CA LEU A 198 15.26 -14.81 -5.54
C LEU A 198 15.19 -14.59 -7.06
N ALA A 199 14.97 -15.64 -7.85
CA ALA A 199 14.83 -15.51 -9.30
C ALA A 199 13.64 -14.63 -9.69
N ASP A 200 12.48 -14.84 -9.07
CA ASP A 200 11.28 -14.02 -9.25
C ASP A 200 11.56 -12.56 -8.88
N ALA A 201 12.17 -12.34 -7.71
CA ALA A 201 12.53 -11.01 -7.22
C ALA A 201 13.43 -10.23 -8.20
N ARG A 202 14.50 -10.88 -8.70
CA ARG A 202 15.41 -10.28 -9.70
C ARG A 202 14.69 -10.02 -11.02
N ALA A 203 13.82 -10.93 -11.44
CA ALA A 203 13.11 -10.82 -12.71
C ALA A 203 12.13 -9.64 -12.69
N VAL A 204 11.34 -9.48 -11.63
CA VAL A 204 10.39 -8.37 -11.52
C VAL A 204 11.09 -7.02 -11.36
N GLU A 205 12.23 -6.97 -10.66
CA GLU A 205 13.08 -5.77 -10.61
C GLU A 205 13.62 -5.41 -12.00
N SER A 206 14.19 -6.39 -12.71
CA SER A 206 14.75 -6.19 -14.06
C SER A 206 13.68 -5.76 -15.07
N ALA A 207 12.44 -6.24 -14.90
CA ALA A 207 11.30 -5.84 -15.72
C ALA A 207 10.83 -4.39 -15.45
N GLY A 208 11.29 -3.77 -14.36
CA GLY A 208 11.02 -2.38 -14.02
C GLY A 208 9.94 -2.18 -12.96
N ALA A 209 9.67 -3.17 -12.10
CA ALA A 209 8.89 -2.93 -10.89
C ALA A 209 9.62 -1.92 -9.99
N PHE A 210 8.89 -1.00 -9.34
CA PHE A 210 9.51 -0.01 -8.43
C PHE A 210 9.65 -0.52 -7.01
N ALA A 211 8.92 -1.57 -6.64
CA ALA A 211 8.93 -2.22 -5.34
C ALA A 211 8.35 -3.65 -5.48
N VAL A 212 8.59 -4.50 -4.48
CA VAL A 212 8.05 -5.87 -4.46
C VAL A 212 7.52 -6.27 -3.09
N VAL A 213 6.29 -6.75 -3.05
CA VAL A 213 5.69 -7.42 -1.88
C VAL A 213 6.17 -8.87 -1.84
N MET A 214 6.55 -9.34 -0.65
CA MET A 214 6.84 -10.74 -0.36
C MET A 214 5.86 -11.23 0.71
N GLU A 215 4.99 -12.17 0.33
CA GLU A 215 3.99 -12.75 1.23
C GLU A 215 4.33 -14.19 1.63
N MET A 216 4.21 -14.47 2.92
CA MET A 216 4.46 -15.80 3.52
C MET A 216 5.79 -16.45 3.08
N VAL A 217 6.88 -15.65 3.06
CA VAL A 217 8.25 -16.09 2.77
C VAL A 217 9.04 -16.23 4.09
N PRO A 218 9.91 -17.24 4.29
CA PRO A 218 10.79 -17.31 5.45
C PRO A 218 11.61 -16.03 5.62
N GLY A 219 11.73 -15.55 6.87
CA GLY A 219 12.39 -14.29 7.18
C GLY A 219 13.82 -14.19 6.64
N ASP A 220 14.61 -15.27 6.73
CA ASP A 220 15.99 -15.29 6.23
C ASP A 220 16.04 -15.19 4.69
N THR A 221 15.06 -15.78 4.00
CA THR A 221 14.95 -15.67 2.53
C THR A 221 14.54 -14.26 2.12
N ALA A 222 13.55 -13.68 2.80
CA ALA A 222 13.14 -12.30 2.57
C ALA A 222 14.25 -11.28 2.86
N ALA A 223 15.05 -11.51 3.90
CA ALA A 223 16.21 -10.69 4.22
C ALA A 223 17.30 -10.78 3.13
N ARG A 224 17.56 -11.99 2.61
CA ARG A 224 18.47 -12.18 1.47
C ARG A 224 17.99 -11.44 0.22
N VAL A 225 16.71 -11.57 -0.14
CA VAL A 225 16.13 -10.82 -1.28
C VAL A 225 16.25 -9.31 -1.07
N THR A 226 15.94 -8.83 0.13
CA THR A 226 15.97 -7.40 0.46
C THR A 226 17.37 -6.80 0.32
N ALA A 227 18.40 -7.55 0.73
CA ALA A 227 19.79 -7.13 0.63
C ALA A 227 20.31 -7.13 -0.82
N GLU A 228 19.72 -7.91 -1.70
CA GLU A 228 20.15 -8.05 -3.09
C GLU A 228 19.45 -7.05 -4.03
N LEU A 229 18.15 -6.81 -3.85
CA LEU A 229 17.42 -5.88 -4.69
C LEU A 229 17.79 -4.43 -4.39
N THR A 230 17.80 -3.61 -5.43
CA THR A 230 17.88 -2.14 -5.36
C THR A 230 16.52 -1.50 -5.08
N ILE A 231 15.42 -2.14 -5.48
CA ILE A 231 14.07 -1.68 -5.20
C ILE A 231 13.61 -2.04 -3.77
N PRO A 232 12.71 -1.25 -3.15
CA PRO A 232 12.13 -1.57 -1.85
C PRO A 232 11.38 -2.90 -1.82
N THR A 233 11.59 -3.65 -0.74
CA THR A 233 10.79 -4.85 -0.42
C THR A 233 9.76 -4.57 0.67
N ILE A 234 8.55 -5.13 0.54
CA ILE A 234 7.48 -5.00 1.53
C ILE A 234 7.08 -6.39 2.02
N GLY A 235 7.18 -6.61 3.33
CA GLY A 235 6.85 -7.91 3.93
C GLY A 235 5.41 -8.00 4.41
N ILE A 236 4.79 -9.16 4.22
CA ILE A 236 3.61 -9.62 4.97
C ILE A 236 3.80 -11.09 5.34
N GLY A 237 4.08 -11.34 6.61
CA GLY A 237 4.56 -12.66 7.04
C GLY A 237 5.94 -13.04 6.48
N ALA A 238 6.75 -12.04 6.11
CA ALA A 238 8.11 -12.20 5.58
C ALA A 238 9.22 -11.78 6.55
N GLY A 239 8.88 -11.59 7.83
CA GLY A 239 9.83 -11.13 8.86
C GLY A 239 10.23 -9.65 8.73
N ALA A 240 11.06 -9.19 9.68
CA ALA A 240 11.48 -7.79 9.79
C ALA A 240 12.62 -7.37 8.84
N GLY A 241 13.10 -8.30 8.01
CA GLY A 241 14.19 -8.07 7.06
C GLY A 241 13.84 -7.12 5.91
N CYS A 242 12.55 -6.96 5.60
CA CYS A 242 12.05 -6.13 4.49
C CYS A 242 12.11 -4.62 4.76
N ASP A 243 12.15 -3.81 3.71
CA ASP A 243 12.21 -2.33 3.76
C ASP A 243 10.92 -1.69 4.26
N GLY A 244 9.78 -2.34 4.02
CA GLY A 244 8.49 -1.95 4.57
C GLY A 244 7.68 -3.16 5.03
N GLN A 245 6.53 -2.89 5.65
CA GLN A 245 5.58 -3.92 6.07
C GLN A 245 4.16 -3.54 5.65
N VAL A 246 3.37 -4.54 5.24
CA VAL A 246 1.96 -4.37 4.91
C VAL A 246 1.08 -5.30 5.75
N LEU A 247 -0.08 -4.80 6.17
CA LEU A 247 -1.16 -5.60 6.75
C LEU A 247 -2.51 -5.20 6.17
N VAL A 248 -3.41 -6.18 6.12
CA VAL A 248 -4.85 -5.92 5.96
C VAL A 248 -5.32 -5.15 7.20
N TRP A 249 -5.94 -3.98 7.03
CA TRP A 249 -6.18 -3.10 8.17
C TRP A 249 -7.29 -3.65 9.06
N GLN A 250 -8.29 -4.34 8.51
CA GLN A 250 -9.34 -4.99 9.30
C GLN A 250 -8.77 -6.06 10.24
N ASP A 251 -7.69 -6.73 9.83
CA ASP A 251 -6.94 -7.66 10.68
C ASP A 251 -6.13 -6.92 11.74
N ALA A 252 -5.34 -5.92 11.31
CA ALA A 252 -4.47 -5.15 12.20
C ALA A 252 -5.25 -4.36 13.26
N PHE A 253 -6.48 -3.92 12.97
CA PHE A 253 -7.29 -3.09 13.87
C PHE A 253 -8.49 -3.85 14.48
N GLY A 254 -8.49 -5.19 14.38
CA GLY A 254 -9.41 -6.05 15.12
C GLY A 254 -10.87 -5.93 14.70
N LEU A 255 -11.14 -5.67 13.42
CA LEU A 255 -12.50 -5.67 12.88
C LEU A 255 -12.97 -7.10 12.55
N ARG A 256 -12.06 -7.93 12.02
CA ARG A 256 -12.31 -9.36 11.76
C ARG A 256 -12.18 -10.17 13.04
N THR A 257 -13.09 -11.13 13.23
CA THR A 257 -13.06 -12.08 14.35
C THR A 257 -12.47 -13.43 13.95
N GLY A 258 -12.01 -14.18 14.95
CA GLY A 258 -11.56 -15.56 14.79
C GLY A 258 -10.04 -15.69 14.86
N ARG A 259 -9.52 -16.80 14.35
CA ARG A 259 -8.08 -17.06 14.39
C ARG A 259 -7.37 -16.13 13.39
N LEU A 260 -6.56 -15.21 13.91
CA LEU A 260 -5.68 -14.38 13.10
C LEU A 260 -4.52 -15.21 12.52
N PRO A 261 -4.07 -14.95 11.28
CA PRO A 261 -2.82 -15.49 10.77
C PRO A 261 -1.67 -15.18 11.72
N ARG A 262 -0.69 -16.09 11.83
CA ARG A 262 0.43 -15.95 12.78
C ARG A 262 1.24 -14.65 12.58
N PHE A 263 1.25 -14.11 11.36
CA PHE A 263 1.99 -12.89 11.02
C PHE A 263 1.24 -11.60 11.36
N VAL A 264 -0.03 -11.67 11.76
CA VAL A 264 -0.82 -10.50 12.13
C VAL A 264 -0.60 -10.17 13.60
N LYS A 265 -0.27 -8.90 13.88
CA LYS A 265 -0.40 -8.30 15.21
C LYS A 265 -1.64 -7.43 15.21
N GLN A 266 -2.50 -7.62 16.21
CA GLN A 266 -3.63 -6.73 16.46
C GLN A 266 -3.16 -5.50 17.27
N TYR A 267 -3.48 -4.31 16.77
CA TYR A 267 -3.12 -3.00 17.32
C TYR A 267 -4.31 -2.27 17.97
N ALA A 268 -5.54 -2.66 17.62
CA ALA A 268 -6.78 -2.11 18.19
C ALA A 268 -7.91 -3.17 18.19
N ASP A 269 -9.02 -2.88 18.86
CA ASP A 269 -10.26 -3.68 18.81
C ASP A 269 -11.43 -2.79 18.37
N VAL A 270 -11.43 -2.43 17.09
CA VAL A 270 -12.47 -1.58 16.51
C VAL A 270 -13.83 -2.27 16.51
N ARG A 271 -13.86 -3.61 16.44
CA ARG A 271 -15.11 -4.36 16.51
C ARG A 271 -15.84 -4.12 17.82
N SER A 272 -15.15 -4.24 18.96
CA SER A 272 -15.79 -4.05 20.26
C SER A 272 -16.35 -2.63 20.40
N VAL A 273 -15.58 -1.62 19.98
CA VAL A 273 -16.03 -0.21 19.98
C VAL A 273 -17.31 -0.02 19.15
N LEU A 274 -17.36 -0.57 17.94
CA LEU A 274 -18.54 -0.48 17.09
C LEU A 274 -19.74 -1.25 17.65
N LEU A 275 -19.50 -2.45 18.21
CA LEU A 275 -20.56 -3.27 18.77
C LEU A 275 -21.18 -2.62 20.01
N GLU A 276 -20.36 -2.04 20.87
CA GLU A 276 -20.82 -1.31 22.06
C GLU A 276 -21.64 -0.08 21.67
N GLY A 277 -21.15 0.75 20.75
CA GLY A 277 -21.88 1.92 20.26
C GLY A 277 -23.21 1.54 19.59
N ALA A 278 -23.23 0.49 18.76
CA ALA A 278 -24.45 0.01 18.12
C ALA A 278 -25.48 -0.53 19.13
N ARG A 279 -25.03 -1.21 20.18
CA ARG A 279 -25.91 -1.69 21.26
C ARG A 279 -26.50 -0.53 22.05
N ALA A 280 -25.66 0.42 22.46
CA ALA A 280 -26.11 1.60 23.19
C ALA A 280 -27.16 2.38 22.39
N TYR A 281 -26.88 2.69 21.12
CA TYR A 281 -27.83 3.34 20.22
C TYR A 281 -29.14 2.55 20.10
N ALA A 282 -29.07 1.24 19.88
CA ALA A 282 -30.27 0.42 19.75
C ALA A 282 -31.10 0.39 21.05
N ASP A 283 -30.47 0.38 22.21
CA ASP A 283 -31.14 0.38 23.51
C ASP A 283 -31.78 1.74 23.83
N GLU A 284 -31.11 2.85 23.51
CA GLU A 284 -31.67 4.20 23.63
C GLU A 284 -32.89 4.40 22.72
N VAL A 285 -32.87 3.87 21.50
CA VAL A 285 -34.03 3.89 20.59
C VAL A 285 -35.18 3.05 21.14
N ARG A 286 -34.90 1.84 21.64
CA ARG A 286 -35.95 0.94 22.20
C ARG A 286 -36.60 1.51 23.45
N THR A 287 -35.84 2.22 24.28
CA THR A 287 -36.35 2.83 25.53
C THR A 287 -36.99 4.21 25.29
N GLY A 288 -36.87 4.76 24.09
CA GLY A 288 -37.33 6.12 23.78
C GLY A 288 -36.45 7.21 24.40
N ALA A 289 -35.24 6.87 24.85
CA ALA A 289 -34.26 7.84 25.31
C ALA A 289 -33.66 8.64 24.14
N PHE A 290 -33.53 8.01 22.97
CA PHE A 290 -33.17 8.69 21.71
C PHE A 290 -34.35 8.70 20.72
N PRO A 291 -34.61 9.84 20.04
CA PRO A 291 -33.93 11.13 20.19
C PRO A 291 -34.36 11.86 21.48
N GLY A 292 -33.39 12.48 22.15
CA GLY A 292 -33.65 13.44 23.22
C GLY A 292 -34.16 14.80 22.68
N PRO A 293 -34.64 15.71 23.55
CA PRO A 293 -35.10 17.04 23.15
C PRO A 293 -34.07 17.85 22.36
N GLU A 294 -32.78 17.72 22.70
CA GLU A 294 -31.66 18.38 22.03
C GLU A 294 -31.38 17.84 20.61
N HIS A 295 -32.00 16.71 20.24
CA HIS A 295 -31.91 16.07 18.94
C HIS A 295 -33.22 16.17 18.13
N THR A 296 -34.13 17.08 18.53
CA THR A 296 -35.46 17.28 17.92
C THR A 296 -35.67 18.74 17.52
N PHE A 297 -36.45 19.02 16.46
CA PHE A 297 -36.72 20.37 15.92
C PHE A 297 -38.18 20.79 16.08
#